data_AF-A0A6V8IC97-F1
#
_entry.id   AF-A0A6V8IC97-F1
#
_cell.length_a   1.000
_cell.length_b   1.000
_cell.length_c   1.000
_cell.angle_alpha   90.00
_cell.angle_beta   90.00
_cell.angle_gamma   90.00
#
_symmetry.space_group_name_H-M   'P 1'
#
loop_
_entity.id
_entity.type
_entity.pdbx_description
1 polymer ?
#
loop_
_entity_poly.entity_id
_entity_poly.type
_entity_poly.pdbx_seq_one_letter_code
_entity_poly.pdbx_strand_id
1 'polypeptide(L)'
;MTTTTETKGQKSTSLFVRFGDWLSNASMDRSGLTEVTIRLMRDDCHLATRVSEIHNTESNPLTPREVETLMGEKHLKYIADQTGQSLEAIEDALTGVLPMLANLLRVDPERLFQYQCKI
;
A
#
# COMPACT_ATOMS: atom_id res chain seq x y z
N MET A 1 -19.43 -29.74 20.75
CA MET A 1 -18.07 -29.31 20.34
C MET A 1 -18.10 -29.06 18.84
N THR A 2 -18.33 -27.82 18.44
CA THR A 2 -18.31 -27.40 17.03
C THR A 2 -16.93 -26.84 16.71
N THR A 3 -16.08 -27.68 16.14
CA THR A 3 -14.83 -27.27 15.49
C THR A 3 -15.17 -26.53 14.21
N THR A 4 -15.25 -25.20 14.27
CA THR A 4 -15.25 -24.35 13.08
C THR A 4 -13.83 -24.30 12.54
N THR A 5 -13.51 -25.22 11.65
CA THR A 5 -12.31 -25.14 10.82
C THR A 5 -12.51 -23.98 9.85
N GLU A 6 -12.09 -22.77 10.24
CA GLU A 6 -12.02 -21.63 9.32
C GLU A 6 -11.01 -21.97 8.21
N THR A 7 -11.54 -22.46 7.10
CA THR A 7 -10.80 -22.79 5.90
C THR A 7 -10.08 -21.54 5.37
N LYS A 8 -8.75 -21.61 5.22
CA LYS A 8 -7.88 -20.60 4.59
C LYS A 8 -8.45 -19.98 3.29
N GLY A 9 -9.32 -20.70 2.59
CA GLY A 9 -10.06 -20.23 1.43
C GLY A 9 -10.96 -19.01 1.71
N GLN A 10 -11.73 -18.99 2.80
CA GLN A 10 -12.69 -17.88 3.05
C GLN A 10 -12.02 -16.56 3.45
N LYS A 11 -10.92 -16.60 4.21
CA LYS A 11 -10.11 -15.39 4.51
C LYS A 11 -9.46 -14.84 3.25
N SER A 12 -8.95 -15.72 2.40
CA SER A 12 -8.43 -15.36 1.09
C SER A 12 -9.54 -14.68 0.29
N THR A 13 -10.68 -15.32 0.02
CA THR A 13 -11.73 -14.73 -0.83
C THR A 13 -12.23 -13.37 -0.32
N SER A 14 -12.31 -13.18 1.00
CA SER A 14 -12.63 -11.88 1.62
C SER A 14 -11.60 -10.80 1.30
N LEU A 15 -10.30 -11.09 1.47
CA LEU A 15 -9.22 -10.18 1.09
C LEU A 15 -9.14 -10.00 -0.44
N PHE A 16 -9.52 -11.02 -1.22
CA PHE A 16 -9.57 -10.96 -2.68
C PHE A 16 -10.60 -9.97 -3.19
N VAL A 17 -11.84 -10.09 -2.70
CA VAL A 17 -12.95 -9.19 -3.05
C VAL A 17 -12.68 -7.78 -2.52
N ARG A 18 -12.22 -7.64 -1.27
CA ARG A 18 -11.90 -6.34 -0.68
C ARG A 18 -10.77 -5.61 -1.41
N PHE A 19 -9.77 -6.31 -1.93
CA PHE A 19 -8.69 -5.70 -2.71
C PHE A 19 -9.14 -5.26 -4.11
N GLY A 20 -9.98 -6.05 -4.80
CA GLY A 20 -10.56 -5.65 -6.09
C GLY A 20 -11.50 -4.45 -5.95
N ASP A 21 -12.35 -4.47 -4.92
CA ASP A 21 -13.20 -3.34 -4.54
C ASP A 21 -12.37 -2.14 -4.10
N TRP A 22 -11.22 -2.36 -3.45
CA TRP A 22 -10.33 -1.28 -3.02
C TRP A 22 -9.51 -0.69 -4.15
N LEU A 23 -8.96 -1.46 -5.09
CA LEU A 23 -8.33 -0.89 -6.28
C LEU A 23 -9.34 -0.12 -7.12
N SER A 24 -10.58 -0.63 -7.20
CA SER A 24 -11.69 0.08 -7.85
C SER A 24 -12.04 1.37 -7.08
N ASN A 25 -12.06 1.34 -5.74
CA ASN A 25 -12.30 2.52 -4.90
C ASN A 25 -11.09 3.47 -4.79
N ALA A 26 -9.87 2.99 -4.95
CA ALA A 26 -8.63 3.75 -5.00
C ALA A 26 -8.47 4.42 -6.36
N SER A 27 -8.99 3.79 -7.43
CA SER A 27 -9.24 4.48 -8.71
C SER A 27 -10.37 5.52 -8.59
N MET A 28 -11.23 5.41 -7.57
CA MET A 28 -12.20 6.43 -7.17
C MET A 28 -11.67 7.39 -6.08
N ASP A 29 -10.45 7.20 -5.57
CA ASP A 29 -9.79 8.20 -4.73
C ASP A 29 -9.54 9.40 -5.65
N ARG A 30 -10.25 10.50 -5.39
CA ARG A 30 -10.20 11.72 -6.21
C ARG A 30 -8.78 12.26 -6.39
N SER A 31 -7.81 11.80 -5.58
CA SER A 31 -6.41 12.21 -5.63
C SER A 31 -5.49 11.29 -6.44
N GLY A 32 -5.87 10.04 -6.73
CA GLY A 32 -4.99 9.06 -7.37
C GLY A 32 -3.76 8.64 -6.55
N LEU A 33 -3.66 9.07 -5.29
CA LEU A 33 -2.49 8.88 -4.42
C LEU A 33 -2.05 7.43 -4.32
N THR A 34 -3.02 6.55 -4.05
CA THR A 34 -2.79 5.12 -3.91
C THR A 34 -2.23 4.52 -5.20
N GLU A 35 -2.79 4.88 -6.34
CA GLU A 35 -2.35 4.37 -7.64
C GLU A 35 -0.93 4.83 -7.98
N VAL A 36 -0.64 6.12 -7.78
CA VAL A 36 0.70 6.68 -8.00
C VAL A 36 1.73 6.01 -7.09
N THR A 37 1.35 5.75 -5.84
CA THR A 37 2.20 5.08 -4.85
C THR A 37 2.50 3.63 -5.25
N ILE A 38 1.50 2.89 -5.74
CA ILE A 38 1.70 1.53 -6.26
C ILE A 38 2.58 1.54 -7.52
N ARG A 39 2.37 2.47 -8.45
CA ARG A 39 3.22 2.64 -9.64
C ARG A 39 4.67 2.92 -9.25
N LEU A 40 4.88 3.80 -8.26
CA LEU A 40 6.20 4.11 -7.77
C LEU A 40 6.90 2.88 -7.17
N MET A 41 6.20 2.05 -6.38
CA MET A 41 6.75 0.81 -5.83
C MET A 41 7.04 -0.24 -6.91
N ARG A 42 6.28 -0.22 -8.02
CA ARG A 42 6.56 -1.06 -9.19
C ARG A 42 7.83 -0.61 -9.92
N ASP A 43 8.04 0.69 -10.04
CA ASP A 43 9.21 1.25 -10.72
C ASP A 43 10.48 1.21 -9.85
N ASP A 44 10.32 1.29 -8.52
CA ASP A 44 11.39 1.18 -7.53
C ASP A 44 11.19 -0.05 -6.61
N CYS A 45 11.79 -1.17 -7.00
CA CYS A 45 11.76 -2.40 -6.20
C CYS A 45 12.39 -2.23 -4.81
N HIS A 46 13.35 -1.32 -4.62
CA HIS A 46 13.93 -1.06 -3.30
C HIS A 46 12.96 -0.33 -2.38
N LEU A 47 12.10 0.54 -2.94
CA LEU A 47 10.99 1.12 -2.19
C LEU A 47 9.98 0.03 -1.80
N ALA A 48 9.57 -0.82 -2.75
CA ALA A 48 8.69 -1.95 -2.48
C ALA A 48 9.21 -2.86 -1.35
N THR A 49 10.49 -3.23 -1.37
CA THR A 49 11.10 -4.05 -0.32
C THR A 49 11.04 -3.34 1.04
N ARG A 50 11.46 -2.07 1.12
CA ARG A 50 11.38 -1.29 2.37
C ARG A 50 9.95 -1.20 2.90
N VAL A 51 8.97 -1.04 2.01
CA VAL A 51 7.56 -0.98 2.39
C VAL A 51 7.07 -2.34 2.89
N SER A 52 7.51 -3.44 2.29
CA SER A 52 7.15 -4.80 2.75
C SER A 52 7.73 -5.13 4.15
N GLU A 53 8.76 -4.42 4.60
CA GLU A 53 9.39 -4.61 5.91
C GLU A 53 8.68 -3.84 7.03
N ILE A 54 7.74 -2.94 6.72
CA ILE A 54 7.05 -2.11 7.73
C ILE A 54 6.06 -2.93 8.55
N HIS A 55 6.26 -3.08 9.87
CA HIS A 55 5.37 -3.89 10.73
C HIS A 55 4.10 -3.16 11.21
N ASN A 56 3.98 -1.87 10.87
CA ASN A 56 2.79 -1.06 11.13
C ASN A 56 1.54 -1.69 10.51
N THR A 57 0.40 -1.44 11.14
CA THR A 57 -0.91 -1.93 10.71
C THR A 57 -1.87 -0.75 10.66
N GLU A 58 -3.08 -0.93 10.13
CA GLU A 58 -4.11 0.11 10.17
C GLU A 58 -4.43 0.57 11.61
N SER A 59 -4.24 -0.31 12.61
CA SER A 59 -4.43 0.00 14.03
C SER A 59 -3.22 0.66 14.69
N ASN A 60 -2.07 0.71 14.00
CA ASN A 60 -0.86 1.41 14.40
C ASN A 60 -0.22 2.07 13.17
N PRO A 61 -0.84 3.17 12.66
CA PRO A 61 -0.39 3.83 11.44
C PRO A 61 1.02 4.41 11.61
N LEU A 62 1.66 4.74 10.49
CA LEU A 62 2.93 5.47 10.53
C LEU A 62 2.69 6.92 10.97
N THR A 63 3.71 7.55 11.50
CA THR A 63 3.73 9.02 11.64
C THR A 63 4.17 9.66 10.32
N PRO A 64 3.78 10.92 10.03
CA PRO A 64 4.23 11.63 8.82
C PRO A 64 5.76 11.64 8.66
N ARG A 65 6.48 11.74 9.78
CA ARG A 65 7.95 11.69 9.81
C ARG A 65 8.53 10.32 9.45
N GLU A 66 7.86 9.23 9.84
CA GLU A 66 8.26 7.88 9.43
C GLU A 66 7.97 7.67 7.94
N VAL A 67 6.86 8.23 7.44
CA VAL A 67 6.55 8.24 6.00
C VAL A 67 7.64 8.97 5.22
N GLU A 68 8.02 10.18 5.66
CA GLU A 68 9.10 10.95 5.05
C GLU A 68 10.42 10.19 5.06
N THR A 69 10.76 9.53 6.16
CA THR A 69 11.99 8.73 6.27
C THR A 69 11.98 7.53 5.32
N LEU A 70 10.83 6.88 5.17
CA LEU A 70 10.69 5.66 4.37
C LEU A 70 10.64 5.96 2.86
N MET A 71 9.81 6.93 2.48
CA MET A 71 9.65 7.36 1.09
C MET A 71 10.85 8.18 0.63
N GLY A 72 11.31 9.11 1.46
CA GLY A 72 12.29 10.13 1.09
C GLY A 72 11.66 11.26 0.27
N GLU A 73 12.27 12.44 0.37
CA GLU A 73 11.79 13.69 -0.25
C GLU A 73 11.54 13.54 -1.76
N LYS A 74 12.42 12.81 -2.47
CA LYS A 74 12.28 12.58 -3.92
C LYS A 74 10.96 11.89 -4.29
N HIS A 75 10.58 10.86 -3.53
CA HIS A 75 9.38 10.08 -3.79
C HIS A 75 8.12 10.85 -3.39
N LEU A 76 8.14 11.53 -2.25
CA LEU A 76 7.04 12.38 -1.83
C LEU A 76 6.78 13.53 -2.82
N LYS A 77 7.84 14.16 -3.31
CA LYS A 77 7.74 15.20 -4.34
C LYS A 77 7.20 14.66 -5.66
N TYR A 78 7.64 13.47 -6.09
CA TYR A 78 7.08 12.83 -7.27
C TYR A 78 5.57 12.60 -7.10
N ILE A 79 5.15 12.07 -5.96
CA ILE A 79 3.72 11.85 -5.69
C ILE A 79 2.97 13.20 -5.70
N ALA A 80 3.54 14.25 -5.10
CA ALA A 80 2.96 15.59 -5.09
C ALA A 80 2.76 16.18 -6.48
N ASP A 81 3.78 16.04 -7.34
CA ASP A 81 3.71 16.50 -8.72
C ASP A 81 2.67 15.72 -9.54
N GLN A 82 2.47 14.42 -9.23
CA GLN A 82 1.48 13.58 -9.92
C GLN A 82 0.05 13.78 -9.43
N THR A 83 -0.16 13.99 -8.13
CA THR A 83 -1.50 14.14 -7.52
C THR A 83 -1.95 15.60 -7.43
N GLY A 84 -1.04 16.55 -7.58
CA GLY A 84 -1.30 17.98 -7.41
C GLY A 84 -1.57 18.37 -5.94
N GLN A 85 -1.17 17.54 -4.98
CA GLN A 85 -1.40 17.75 -3.56
C GLN A 85 -0.16 18.34 -2.87
N SER A 86 -0.36 18.94 -1.69
CA SER A 86 0.77 19.37 -0.86
C SER A 86 1.49 18.18 -0.26
N LEU A 87 2.79 18.34 0.02
CA LEU A 87 3.61 17.32 0.68
C LEU A 87 3.00 16.88 2.02
N GLU A 88 2.54 17.83 2.83
CA GLU A 88 1.88 17.56 4.11
C GLU A 88 0.64 16.66 3.96
N ALA A 89 -0.21 16.93 2.97
CA ALA A 89 -1.39 16.11 2.70
C ALA A 89 -1.04 14.70 2.23
N ILE A 90 0.08 14.55 1.52
CA ILE A 90 0.58 13.26 1.03
C ILE A 90 1.17 12.46 2.18
N GLU A 91 2.00 13.07 3.01
CA GLU A 91 2.58 12.43 4.18
C GLU A 91 1.49 11.91 5.12
N ASP A 92 0.50 12.74 5.42
CA ASP A 92 -0.67 12.37 6.22
C ASP A 92 -1.45 11.22 5.59
N ALA A 93 -1.73 11.28 4.29
CA ALA A 93 -2.49 10.22 3.63
C ALA A 93 -1.70 8.89 3.54
N LEU A 94 -0.39 8.97 3.32
CA LEU A 94 0.50 7.82 3.25
C LEU A 94 0.68 7.11 4.60
N THR A 95 0.38 7.77 5.73
CA THR A 95 0.40 7.14 7.06
C THR A 95 -0.50 5.90 7.14
N GLY A 96 -1.63 5.90 6.43
CA GLY A 96 -2.57 4.79 6.35
C GLY A 96 -2.38 3.90 5.12
N VAL A 97 -1.96 4.48 4.00
CA VAL A 97 -1.78 3.73 2.74
C VAL A 97 -0.58 2.79 2.82
N LEU A 98 0.56 3.22 3.37
CA LEU A 98 1.79 2.41 3.39
C LEU A 98 1.67 1.15 4.26
N PRO A 99 1.12 1.16 5.48
CA PRO A 99 0.89 -0.06 6.25
C PRO A 99 -0.04 -1.05 5.57
N MET A 100 -1.05 -0.54 4.85
CA MET A 100 -1.96 -1.39 4.07
C MET A 100 -1.24 -2.07 2.92
N LEU A 101 -0.45 -1.31 2.14
CA LEU A 101 0.39 -1.84 1.07
C LEU A 101 1.42 -2.83 1.61
N ALA A 102 2.08 -2.52 2.73
CA ALA A 102 3.02 -3.42 3.41
C ALA A 102 2.39 -4.79 3.73
N ASN A 103 1.18 -4.79 4.27
CA ASN A 103 0.46 -6.02 4.57
C ASN A 103 0.13 -6.81 3.29
N LEU A 104 -0.29 -6.14 2.22
CA LEU A 104 -0.57 -6.77 0.93
C LEU A 104 0.68 -7.37 0.29
N LEU A 105 1.81 -6.66 0.34
CA LEU A 105 3.11 -7.15 -0.17
C LEU A 105 3.55 -8.45 0.51
N ARG A 106 3.20 -8.64 1.79
CA ARG A 106 3.53 -9.86 2.55
C ARG A 106 2.58 -11.01 2.31
N VAL A 107 1.29 -10.71 2.28
CA VAL A 107 0.23 -11.73 2.18
C VAL A 107 0.10 -12.22 0.74
N ASP A 108 0.25 -11.33 -0.24
CA ASP A 108 0.03 -11.63 -1.65
C ASP A 108 0.81 -10.68 -2.59
N PRO A 109 2.15 -10.82 -2.64
CA PRO A 109 2.99 -9.97 -3.47
C PRO A 109 2.65 -10.08 -4.96
N GLU A 110 2.16 -11.23 -5.42
CA GLU A 110 1.79 -11.46 -6.83
C GLU A 110 0.62 -10.57 -7.26
N ARG A 111 -0.24 -10.12 -6.34
CA ARG A 111 -1.37 -9.22 -6.66
C ARG A 111 -1.00 -7.75 -6.77
N LEU A 112 0.07 -7.33 -6.10
CA LEU A 112 0.66 -6.00 -6.31
C LEU A 112 1.65 -6.00 -7.48
N PHE A 113 2.38 -7.10 -7.67
CA PHE A 113 3.48 -7.22 -8.64
C PHE A 113 3.25 -8.21 -9.78
N GLN A 114 2.00 -8.50 -10.16
CA GLN A 114 1.72 -9.19 -11.42
C GLN A 114 2.35 -8.49 -12.64
N TYR A 115 2.96 -7.31 -12.47
CA TYR A 115 3.56 -6.53 -13.53
C TYR A 115 5.00 -6.00 -13.40
N GLN A 116 5.80 -6.27 -12.36
CA GLN A 116 7.28 -6.13 -12.38
C GLN A 116 7.85 -6.00 -10.96
N CYS A 117 8.53 -7.05 -10.49
CA CYS A 117 9.84 -7.01 -9.84
C CYS A 117 10.29 -8.48 -9.85
N LYS A 118 11.00 -8.92 -10.91
CA LYS A 118 11.72 -10.19 -10.85
C LYS A 118 12.96 -9.94 -10.01
N ILE A 119 12.94 -10.40 -8.75
CA ILE A 119 14.17 -10.59 -7.98
C ILE A 119 14.93 -11.76 -8.59
#